data_AF-A0A484LJX3-F1
#
_entry.id   AF-A0A484LJX3-F1
#
_cell.length_a   1.000
_cell.length_b   1.000
_cell.length_c   1.000
_cell.angle_alpha   90.00
_cell.angle_beta   90.00
_cell.angle_gamma   90.00
#
_symmetry.space_group_name_H-M   'P 1'
#
loop_
_entity.id
_entity.type
_entity.pdbx_description
1 polymer ?
#
loop_
_entity_poly.entity_id
_entity_poly.type
_entity_poly.pdbx_seq_one_letter_code
_entity_poly.pdbx_strand_id
1 'polypeptide(L)'
;MYFVSKNLKKKYNITDERASLYEAAETWVDALNGRDFLGGSKPNLADLAVFGVLRPIRYLKSGKDMVENTRIGSWYSRMESVVGQPSKVQA
;
A
#
# COMPACT_ATOMS: atom_id res chain seq x y z
N MET A 1 -2.37 11.59 17.96
CA MET A 1 -3.10 12.67 17.27
C MET A 1 -4.55 12.26 16.98
N TYR A 2 -5.47 12.41 17.94
CA TYR A 2 -6.88 11.99 17.75
C TYR A 2 -7.73 13.03 17.02
N PHE A 3 -7.54 14.32 17.34
CA PHE A 3 -8.33 15.39 16.72
C PHE A 3 -7.91 15.67 15.27
N VAL A 4 -6.61 15.58 14.98
CA VAL A 4 -6.10 15.74 13.61
C VAL A 4 -6.62 14.63 12.69
N SER A 5 -6.59 13.37 13.11
CA SER A 5 -7.11 12.26 12.31
C SER A 5 -8.62 12.36 12.09
N LYS A 6 -9.40 12.80 13.09
CA LYS A 6 -10.84 13.07 12.93
C LYS A 6 -11.14 14.18 11.91
N ASN A 7 -10.40 15.28 11.96
CA ASN A 7 -10.57 16.39 11.03
C ASN A 7 -10.21 15.97 9.60
N LEU A 8 -9.16 15.15 9.43
CA LEU A 8 -8.78 14.61 8.13
C LEU A 8 -9.84 13.65 7.58
N LYS A 9 -10.39 12.74 8.40
CA LYS A 9 -11.49 11.86 7.98
C LYS A 9 -12.69 12.65 7.47
N LYS A 10 -13.10 13.69 8.22
CA LYS A 10 -14.20 14.57 7.81
C LYS A 10 -13.89 15.32 6.52
N LYS A 11 -12.65 15.82 6.36
CA LYS A 11 -12.23 16.57 5.17
C LYS A 11 -12.24 15.71 3.90
N TYR A 12 -11.81 14.45 4.01
CA TYR A 12 -11.73 13.52 2.87
C TYR A 12 -12.94 12.58 2.75
N ASN A 13 -14.01 12.85 3.51
CA ASN A 13 -15.24 12.05 3.52
C ASN A 13 -14.99 10.54 3.76
N ILE A 14 -14.03 10.21 4.62
CA ILE A 14 -13.70 8.84 4.99
C ILE A 14 -14.64 8.41 6.13
N THR A 15 -15.59 7.53 5.81
CA THR A 15 -16.52 6.95 6.79
C THR A 15 -15.88 5.82 7.59
N ASP A 16 -15.20 4.90 6.91
CA ASP A 16 -14.45 3.80 7.51
C ASP A 16 -13.05 3.72 6.90
N GLU A 17 -12.04 4.01 7.73
CA GLU A 17 -10.64 4.02 7.31
C GLU A 17 -10.11 2.67 6.83
N ARG A 18 -10.65 1.55 7.34
CA ARG A 18 -10.18 0.21 6.96
C ARG A 18 -10.82 -0.20 5.65
N ALA A 19 -12.12 0.02 5.51
CA ALA A 19 -12.80 -0.21 4.24
C ALA A 19 -12.18 0.62 3.12
N SER A 20 -11.93 1.92 3.33
CA SER A 20 -11.29 2.77 2.32
C SER A 20 -9.86 2.32 1.97
N LEU A 21 -9.10 1.81 2.94
CA LEU A 21 -7.76 1.26 2.68
C LEU A 21 -7.84 -0.02 1.84
N TYR A 22 -8.78 -0.90 2.14
CA TYR A 22 -8.97 -2.14 1.39
C TYR A 22 -9.45 -1.89 -0.02
N GLU A 23 -10.42 -0.99 -0.20
CA GLU A 23 -10.91 -0.56 -1.50
C GLU A 23 -9.80 0.02 -2.37
N ALA A 24 -8.95 0.89 -1.80
CA ALA A 24 -7.81 1.45 -2.51
C ALA A 24 -6.78 0.38 -2.90
N ALA A 25 -6.54 -0.60 -2.02
CA ALA A 25 -5.64 -1.71 -2.30
C ALA A 25 -6.19 -2.65 -3.40
N GLU A 26 -7.48 -2.97 -3.38
CA GLU A 26 -8.13 -3.76 -4.42
C GLU A 26 -8.18 -3.03 -5.76
N THR A 27 -8.49 -1.73 -5.76
CA THR A 27 -8.45 -0.88 -6.96
C THR A 27 -7.06 -0.90 -7.60
N TRP A 28 -6.02 -0.86 -6.78
CA TRP A 28 -4.64 -0.97 -7.27
C TRP A 28 -4.36 -2.34 -7.89
N VAL A 29 -4.77 -3.43 -7.23
CA VAL A 29 -4.60 -4.79 -7.74
C VAL A 29 -5.37 -5.00 -9.05
N ASP A 30 -6.59 -4.48 -9.16
CA ASP A 30 -7.38 -4.56 -10.39
C ASP A 30 -6.71 -3.80 -11.54
N ALA A 31 -6.08 -2.66 -11.26
CA ALA A 31 -5.31 -1.90 -12.25
C ALA A 31 -4.08 -2.65 -12.78
N LEU A 32 -3.51 -3.59 -12.00
CA LEU A 32 -2.45 -4.47 -12.49
C LEU A 32 -2.95 -5.35 -13.65
N ASN A 33 -4.24 -5.69 -13.68
CA ASN A 33 -4.86 -6.50 -14.73
C ASN A 33 -4.08 -7.80 -15.01
N GLY A 34 -3.70 -8.51 -13.93
CA GLY A 34 -2.93 -9.76 -14.00
C GLY A 34 -1.43 -9.60 -14.26
N ARG A 35 -0.92 -8.38 -14.43
CA ARG A 35 0.53 -8.11 -14.58
C ARG A 35 1.25 -8.18 -13.24
N ASP A 36 2.55 -8.44 -13.27
CA ASP A 36 3.38 -8.45 -12.07
C ASP A 36 3.50 -7.07 -11.42
N PHE A 37 3.64 -6.04 -12.27
CA PHE A 37 3.72 -4.62 -11.92
C PHE A 37 2.87 -3.80 -12.89
N LEU A 38 2.53 -2.56 -12.52
CA LEU A 38 1.88 -1.64 -13.46
C LEU A 38 2.80 -1.32 -14.66
N GLY A 39 4.11 -1.29 -14.43
CA GLY A 39 5.14 -1.22 -15.48
C GLY A 39 5.32 -2.48 -16.33
N GLY A 40 4.55 -3.56 -16.10
CA GLY A 40 4.69 -4.83 -16.80
C GLY A 40 5.71 -5.74 -16.13
N SER A 41 6.86 -5.96 -16.77
CA SER A 41 7.91 -6.87 -16.28
C SER A 41 8.82 -6.25 -15.22
N LYS A 42 8.87 -4.92 -15.15
CA LYS A 42 9.62 -4.15 -14.15
C LYS A 42 8.72 -3.07 -13.56
N PRO A 43 8.90 -2.71 -12.28
CA PRO A 43 8.13 -1.63 -11.68
C PRO A 43 8.43 -0.29 -12.36
N ASN A 44 7.39 0.51 -12.55
CA ASN A 44 7.52 1.89 -13.02
C ASN A 44 7.39 2.89 -11.86
N LEU A 45 7.31 4.18 -12.17
CA LEU A 45 7.15 5.23 -11.16
C LEU A 45 5.85 5.11 -10.36
N ALA A 46 4.76 4.61 -10.95
CA ALA A 46 3.51 4.41 -10.23
C ALA A 46 3.64 3.27 -9.20
N ASP A 47 4.27 2.15 -9.58
CA ASP A 47 4.58 1.06 -8.65
C ASP A 47 5.42 1.56 -7.48
N LEU A 48 6.47 2.35 -7.76
CA LEU A 48 7.34 2.93 -6.73
C LEU A 48 6.59 3.92 -5.83
N ALA A 49 5.69 4.74 -6.37
CA ALA A 49 4.90 5.70 -5.61
C ALA A 49 3.97 4.99 -4.61
N VAL A 50 3.21 4.00 -5.08
CA VAL A 50 2.30 3.24 -4.21
C VAL A 50 3.08 2.43 -3.18
N PHE A 51 4.17 1.78 -3.59
CA PHE A 51 5.00 1.02 -2.66
C PHE A 51 5.62 1.92 -1.59
N GLY A 52 6.10 3.11 -1.94
CA GLY A 52 6.64 4.09 -1.00
C GLY A 52 5.64 4.52 0.07
N VAL A 53 4.36 4.66 -0.29
CA VAL A 53 3.28 5.01 0.65
C VAL A 53 2.93 3.84 1.57
N LEU A 54 2.91 2.61 1.05
CA LEU A 54 2.53 1.43 1.83
C LEU A 54 3.66 0.90 2.72
N ARG A 55 4.92 1.12 2.35
CA ARG A 55 6.09 0.56 3.03
C ARG A 55 6.18 0.92 4.53
N PRO A 56 5.94 2.18 4.97
CA PRO A 56 5.99 2.53 6.39
C PRO A 56 4.89 1.88 7.23
N ILE A 57 3.73 1.57 6.63
CA ILE A 57 2.57 1.05 7.36
C ILE A 57 2.47 -0.49 7.33
N ARG A 58 3.26 -1.16 6.48
CA ARG A 58 3.21 -2.62 6.23
C ARG A 58 3.19 -3.49 7.49
N TYR A 59 3.98 -3.13 8.50
CA TYR A 59 4.16 -3.91 9.73
C TYR A 59 3.30 -3.41 10.90
N LEU A 60 2.55 -2.33 10.71
CA LEU A 60 1.56 -1.86 11.67
C LEU A 60 0.28 -2.70 11.55
N LYS A 61 -0.59 -2.63 12.56
CA LYS A 61 -1.89 -3.33 12.56
C LYS A 61 -2.65 -3.09 11.25
N SER A 62 -2.73 -1.83 10.80
CA SER A 62 -3.44 -1.49 9.56
C SER A 62 -2.85 -2.10 8.30
N GLY A 63 -1.52 -2.20 8.20
CA GLY A 63 -0.86 -2.82 7.05
C GLY A 63 -0.96 -4.34 7.07
N LYS A 64 -0.91 -4.97 8.24
CA LYS A 64 -1.15 -6.41 8.40
C LYS A 64 -2.57 -6.76 7.97
N ASP A 65 -3.55 -6.07 8.54
CA ASP A 65 -4.96 -6.30 8.22
C ASP A 65 -5.24 -6.04 6.73
N MET A 66 -4.61 -5.04 6.10
CA MET A 66 -4.73 -4.79 4.65
C MET A 66 -4.23 -5.98 3.81
N VAL A 67 -3.06 -6.53 4.12
CA VAL A 67 -2.50 -7.66 3.36
C VAL A 67 -3.32 -8.94 3.58
N GLU A 68 -3.92 -9.11 4.76
CA GLU A 68 -4.76 -10.27 5.07
C GLU A 68 -6.14 -10.21 4.40
N ASN A 69 -6.69 -9.00 4.22
CA ASN A 69 -8.05 -8.80 3.70
C ASN A 69 -8.08 -8.38 2.22
N THR A 70 -6.92 -8.31 1.54
CA THR A 70 -6.84 -7.92 0.13
C THR A 70 -5.82 -8.75 -0.64
N ARG A 71 -5.90 -8.71 -1.97
CA ARG A 71 -4.99 -9.41 -2.89
C ARG A 71 -3.66 -8.69 -3.12
N ILE A 72 -3.41 -7.56 -2.44
CA ILE A 72 -2.23 -6.72 -2.66
C ILE A 72 -0.92 -7.39 -2.24
N GLY A 73 -1.00 -8.41 -1.38
CA GLY A 73 0.17 -9.08 -0.79
C GLY A 73 1.17 -9.60 -1.83
N SER A 74 0.71 -10.24 -2.91
CA SER A 74 1.61 -10.79 -3.93
C SER A 74 2.40 -9.71 -4.67
N TRP A 75 1.75 -8.59 -5.03
CA TRP A 75 2.41 -7.46 -5.66
C TRP A 75 3.39 -6.78 -4.69
N TYR A 76 2.99 -6.63 -3.43
CA TYR A 76 3.82 -6.01 -2.41
C TYR A 76 5.11 -6.82 -2.16
N SER A 77 5.03 -8.15 -2.07
CA SER A 77 6.20 -9.02 -1.93
C SER A 77 7.15 -8.95 -3.13
N ARG A 78 6.62 -8.86 -4.36
CA ARG A 78 7.44 -8.62 -5.55
C ARG A 78 8.16 -7.27 -5.47
N MET A 79 7.47 -6.21 -5.06
CA MET A 79 8.07 -4.89 -4.86
C MET A 79 9.17 -4.90 -3.79
N GLU A 80 8.95 -5.57 -2.65
CA GLU A 80 9.99 -5.72 -1.62
C GLU A 80 11.24 -6.43 -2.15
N SER A 81 11.05 -7.48 -2.97
CA SER A 81 12.18 -8.19 -3.58
C SER A 81 12.96 -7.35 -4.58
N VAL A 82 12.29 -6.50 -5.37
CA VAL A 82 12.94 -5.67 -6.40
C VAL A 82 13.61 -4.43 -5.79
N VAL A 83 12.93 -3.76 -4.84
CA VAL A 83 13.45 -2.54 -4.20
C VAL A 83 14.49 -2.87 -3.14
N GLY A 84 14.42 -4.06 -2.54
CA GLY A 84 15.37 -4.51 -1.53
C GLY A 84 15.20 -3.81 -0.18
N GLN A 85 16.18 -4.02 0.71
CA GLN A 85 16.13 -3.55 2.09
C GLN A 85 16.21 -2.01 2.19
N PRO A 86 15.60 -1.40 3.23
CA PRO A 86 15.72 0.03 3.44
C PRO A 86 17.18 0.39 3.75
N SER A 87 17.67 1.49 3.17
CA SER A 87 19.07 1.93 3.34
C SER A 87 19.46 2.25 4.79
N LYS A 88 18.49 2.45 5.69
CA LYS A 88 18.73 2.74 7.12
C LYS A 88 18.95 1.51 8.01
N VAL A 89 18.90 0.28 7.47
CA VAL A 89 19.05 -0.96 8.27
C VAL A 89 20.53 -1.40 8.40
N GLN A 90 21.46 -0.71 7.75
CA GLN A 90 22.90 -0.86 7.98
C GLN A 90 23.41 0.31 8.84
N ALA A 91 23.20 0.24 10.15
CA ALA A 91 23.86 1.09 11.13
C ALA A 91 24.21 0.25 12.37
#